data_AF-A0A7C5PZ10-F1
#
_entry.id   AF-A0A7C5PZ10-F1
#
_cell.length_a   1.000
_cell.length_b   1.000
_cell.length_c   1.000
_cell.angle_alpha   90.00
_cell.angle_beta   90.00
_cell.angle_gamma   90.00
#
_symmetry.space_group_name_H-M   'P 1'
#
loop_
_entity.id
_entity.type
_entity.pdbx_description
1 polymer ?
#
loop_
_entity_poly.entity_id
_entity_poly.type
_entity_poly.pdbx_seq_one_letter_code
_entity_poly.pdbx_strand_id
1 'polypeptide(L)'
;MNNAKNPNIELLLIAVHQLGELVDEMVFIGGCATGLLITDAAAPPIRATKDVDAIVQVTTKSGYYKLSERLRQKGFTEDVSEDAPLCRWITDNLTLDIMPTEADILGFGNQWYTAAMDNAEAISLSDKVSIRMVSAPYFLITKLEAFDGRGNGDYLLSHDIEDIISVVDGRPELAEEVRLSESALVDVLAIRFHMLLGDQAFVDAVSGHMPTDDINQSRVERILSTIKGISNQV
;
A
#
# COMPACT_ATOMS: atom_id res chain seq x y z
N MET A 1 16.18 -9.60 -1.07
CA MET A 1 14.92 -10.28 -1.44
C MET A 1 15.08 -10.93 -2.79
N ASN A 2 14.45 -12.08 -3.04
CA ASN A 2 14.52 -12.75 -4.35
C ASN A 2 13.53 -12.05 -5.30
N ASN A 3 13.99 -11.47 -6.41
CA ASN A 3 13.14 -10.78 -7.40
C ASN A 3 11.97 -11.64 -7.90
N ALA A 4 12.09 -12.97 -7.85
CA ALA A 4 11.01 -13.90 -8.22
C ALA A 4 9.75 -13.79 -7.32
N LYS A 5 9.88 -13.29 -6.09
CA LYS A 5 8.76 -13.15 -5.14
C LYS A 5 8.20 -11.75 -5.03
N ASN A 6 9.01 -10.73 -5.33
CA ASN A 6 8.58 -9.35 -5.38
C ASN A 6 8.98 -8.73 -6.72
N PRO A 7 8.08 -8.75 -7.73
CA PRO A 7 8.33 -8.18 -9.04
C PRO A 7 8.40 -6.65 -9.06
N ASN A 8 7.98 -5.98 -7.97
CA ASN A 8 7.84 -4.52 -7.92
C ASN A 8 9.12 -3.80 -7.49
N ILE A 9 10.16 -4.51 -7.03
CA ILE A 9 11.43 -3.91 -6.56
C ILE A 9 12.13 -3.14 -7.67
N GLU A 10 12.15 -3.68 -8.90
CA GLU A 10 12.82 -3.03 -10.02
C GLU A 10 12.13 -1.71 -10.40
N LEU A 11 10.79 -1.72 -10.45
CA LEU A 11 10.00 -0.52 -10.70
C LEU A 11 10.26 0.56 -9.63
N LEU A 12 10.33 0.15 -8.36
CA LEU A 12 10.60 1.04 -7.25
C LEU A 12 12.02 1.63 -7.29
N LEU A 13 13.03 0.83 -7.65
CA LEU A 13 14.40 1.31 -7.85
C LEU A 13 14.50 2.32 -8.98
N ILE A 14 13.79 2.10 -10.09
CA ILE A 14 13.70 3.05 -11.21
C ILE A 14 13.10 4.38 -10.72
N ALA A 15 11.99 4.32 -9.98
CA ALA A 15 11.35 5.51 -9.42
C ALA A 15 12.26 6.28 -8.47
N VAL A 16 12.90 5.59 -7.53
CA VAL A 16 13.83 6.19 -6.57
C VAL A 16 15.01 6.86 -7.27
N HIS A 17 15.58 6.23 -8.28
CA HIS A 17 16.66 6.83 -9.07
C HIS A 17 16.20 8.07 -9.86
N GLN A 18 15.02 8.03 -10.49
CA GLN A 18 14.49 9.15 -11.26
C GLN A 18 14.14 10.35 -10.37
N LEU A 19 13.57 10.09 -9.19
CA LEU A 19 13.20 11.11 -8.21
C LEU A 19 14.43 11.79 -7.58
N GLY A 20 15.52 11.05 -7.37
CA GLY A 20 16.73 11.57 -6.73
C GLY A 20 16.43 12.08 -5.32
N GLU A 21 16.89 13.28 -4.99
CA GLU A 21 16.66 13.90 -3.66
C GLU A 21 15.19 14.06 -3.27
N LEU A 22 14.24 14.02 -4.21
CA LEU A 22 12.81 14.08 -3.88
C LEU A 22 12.33 12.87 -3.08
N VAL A 23 13.06 11.76 -3.12
CA VAL A 23 12.77 10.55 -2.35
C VAL A 23 12.70 10.84 -0.85
N ASP A 24 13.49 11.80 -0.35
CA ASP A 24 13.54 12.13 1.08
C ASP A 24 12.24 12.80 1.58
N GLU A 25 11.42 13.32 0.66
CA GLU A 25 10.12 13.94 0.96
C GLU A 25 8.95 12.97 0.82
N MET A 26 9.22 11.73 0.39
CA MET A 26 8.20 10.75 0.03
C MET A 26 8.11 9.60 1.01
N VAL A 27 6.89 9.10 1.18
CA VAL A 27 6.62 7.80 1.82
C VAL A 27 5.93 6.93 0.78
N PHE A 28 6.58 5.83 0.41
CA PHE A 28 6.02 4.91 -0.59
C PHE A 28 4.91 4.06 0.02
N ILE A 29 3.82 3.88 -0.74
CA ILE A 29 2.62 3.16 -0.32
C ILE A 29 2.09 2.27 -1.46
N GLY A 30 0.85 1.78 -1.36
CA GLY A 30 0.16 1.13 -2.47
C GLY A 30 0.77 -0.20 -2.90
N GLY A 31 0.44 -0.66 -4.13
CA GLY A 31 0.81 -2.00 -4.59
C GLY A 31 2.32 -2.23 -4.71
N CYS A 32 3.09 -1.16 -4.92
CA CYS A 32 4.55 -1.26 -4.95
C CYS A 32 5.17 -1.57 -3.58
N ALA A 33 4.47 -1.28 -2.48
CA ALA A 33 4.93 -1.54 -1.11
C ALA A 33 4.64 -2.97 -0.63
N THR A 34 3.61 -3.64 -1.17
CA THR A 34 3.09 -4.93 -0.68
C THR A 34 4.19 -5.95 -0.40
N GLY A 35 5.07 -6.19 -1.37
CA GLY A 35 6.08 -7.24 -1.27
C GLY A 35 7.21 -6.93 -0.30
N LEU A 36 7.42 -5.65 0.04
CA LEU A 36 8.41 -5.20 1.04
C LEU A 36 7.91 -5.39 2.47
N LEU A 37 6.60 -5.52 2.67
CA LEU A 37 5.98 -5.79 3.97
C LEU A 37 5.95 -7.29 4.33
N ILE A 38 6.20 -8.18 3.37
CA ILE A 38 6.18 -9.63 3.57
C ILE A 38 7.52 -10.11 4.15
N THR A 39 7.45 -10.76 5.32
CA THR A 39 8.60 -11.28 6.08
C THR A 39 8.68 -12.80 6.07
N ASP A 40 7.59 -13.50 5.75
CA ASP A 40 7.53 -14.96 5.60
C ASP A 40 8.16 -15.39 4.27
N ALA A 41 9.33 -16.03 4.34
CA ALA A 41 10.04 -16.54 3.18
C ALA A 41 9.27 -17.65 2.42
N ALA A 42 8.24 -18.25 3.01
CA ALA A 42 7.38 -19.26 2.38
C ALA A 42 6.15 -18.66 1.67
N ALA A 43 5.87 -17.36 1.82
CA ALA A 43 4.75 -16.71 1.14
C ALA A 43 4.86 -16.84 -0.40
N PRO A 44 3.71 -16.94 -1.10
CA PRO A 44 3.69 -16.96 -2.56
C PRO A 44 4.14 -15.61 -3.16
N PRO A 45 4.46 -15.56 -4.47
CA PRO A 45 4.74 -14.31 -5.16
C PRO A 45 3.53 -13.36 -5.10
N ILE A 46 3.80 -12.05 -5.00
CA ILE A 46 2.75 -11.03 -5.07
C ILE A 46 2.45 -10.60 -6.52
N ARG A 47 1.32 -9.92 -6.70
CA ARG A 47 0.95 -9.29 -7.97
C ARG A 47 1.97 -8.21 -8.39
N ALA A 48 2.25 -8.16 -9.69
CA ALA A 48 2.98 -7.05 -10.29
C ALA A 48 2.10 -5.79 -10.41
N THR A 49 2.65 -4.63 -10.09
CA THR A 49 2.00 -3.33 -10.31
C THR A 49 2.65 -2.55 -11.44
N LYS A 50 1.92 -1.56 -11.98
CA LYS A 50 2.38 -0.73 -13.12
C LYS A 50 2.78 0.67 -12.70
N ASP A 51 2.40 1.08 -11.51
CA ASP A 51 2.61 2.38 -10.90
C ASP A 51 3.36 2.24 -9.58
N VAL A 52 4.02 3.33 -9.20
CA VAL A 52 4.59 3.53 -7.87
C VAL A 52 3.71 4.55 -7.17
N ASP A 53 3.24 4.23 -5.97
CA ASP A 53 2.43 5.14 -5.17
C ASP A 53 3.29 5.77 -4.07
N ALA A 54 3.15 7.09 -3.87
CA ALA A 54 3.80 7.79 -2.78
C ALA A 54 2.87 8.85 -2.17
N ILE A 55 3.02 9.09 -0.88
CA ILE A 55 2.40 10.21 -0.17
C ILE A 55 3.45 11.25 0.19
N VAL A 56 3.03 12.51 0.19
CA VAL A 56 3.89 13.68 0.45
C VAL A 56 3.21 14.66 1.39
N GLN A 57 3.98 15.22 2.32
CA GLN A 57 3.48 16.15 3.31
C GLN A 57 3.31 17.54 2.70
N VAL A 58 2.18 17.76 2.04
CA VAL A 58 1.82 19.03 1.40
C VAL A 58 0.43 19.42 1.85
N THR A 59 0.34 20.60 2.48
CA THR A 59 -0.90 21.13 3.08
C THR A 59 -1.51 22.30 2.32
N THR A 60 -0.88 22.75 1.23
CA THR A 60 -1.38 23.87 0.42
C THR A 60 -1.23 23.60 -1.07
N LYS A 61 -2.15 24.14 -1.87
CA LYS A 61 -2.08 24.09 -3.34
C LYS A 61 -0.79 24.72 -3.89
N SER A 62 -0.31 25.81 -3.28
CA SER A 62 0.96 26.42 -3.68
C SER A 62 2.16 25.51 -3.38
N GLY A 63 2.14 24.80 -2.24
CA GLY A 63 3.15 23.78 -1.93
C GLY A 63 3.15 22.65 -2.96
N TYR A 64 1.96 22.18 -3.35
CA TYR A 64 1.84 21.15 -4.38
C TYR A 64 2.38 21.64 -5.72
N TYR A 65 2.09 22.88 -6.11
CA TYR A 65 2.61 23.48 -7.34
C TYR A 65 4.16 23.54 -7.37
N LYS A 66 4.80 23.83 -6.23
CA LYS A 66 6.27 23.80 -6.11
C LYS A 66 6.82 22.40 -6.25
N LEU A 67 6.16 21.40 -5.65
CA LEU A 67 6.52 20.00 -5.85
C LEU A 67 6.38 19.60 -7.33
N SER A 68 5.28 19.97 -7.98
CA SER A 68 5.04 19.76 -9.41
C SER A 68 6.16 20.33 -10.29
N GLU A 69 6.64 21.54 -9.98
CA GLU A 69 7.78 22.13 -10.71
C GLU A 69 9.07 21.32 -10.55
N ARG A 70 9.34 20.79 -9.35
CA ARG A 70 10.51 19.96 -9.09
C ARG A 70 10.40 18.59 -9.75
N LEU A 71 9.20 17.99 -9.78
CA LEU A 71 8.92 16.76 -10.52
C LEU A 71 9.17 16.96 -12.03
N ARG A 72 8.71 18.07 -12.60
CA ARG A 72 9.02 18.45 -13.99
C ARG A 72 10.51 18.58 -14.26
N GLN A 73 11.28 19.12 -13.32
CA GLN A 73 12.75 19.18 -13.44
C GLN A 73 13.41 17.80 -13.40
N LYS A 74 12.77 16.80 -12.80
CA LYS A 74 13.17 15.38 -12.84
C LYS A 74 12.61 14.65 -14.07
N GLY A 75 11.95 15.35 -15.00
CA GLY A 75 11.45 14.79 -16.26
C GLY A 75 10.07 14.14 -16.16
N PHE A 76 9.37 14.26 -15.03
CA PHE A 76 7.97 13.84 -14.91
C PHE A 76 7.03 14.87 -15.53
N THR A 77 5.95 14.39 -16.12
CA THR A 77 4.83 15.24 -16.56
C THR A 77 3.52 14.72 -16.00
N GLU A 78 2.57 15.60 -15.72
CA GLU A 78 1.21 15.20 -15.36
C GLU A 78 0.59 14.33 -16.47
N ASP A 79 -0.10 13.26 -16.06
CA ASP A 79 -0.87 12.46 -17.00
C ASP A 79 -2.19 13.19 -17.33
N VAL A 80 -2.29 13.65 -18.57
CA VAL A 80 -3.46 14.38 -19.09
C VAL A 80 -4.37 13.49 -19.93
N SER A 81 -4.16 12.17 -19.91
CA SER A 81 -5.07 11.23 -20.57
C SER A 81 -6.44 11.25 -19.91
N GLU A 82 -7.45 10.86 -20.69
CA GLU A 82 -8.82 10.76 -20.18
C GLU A 82 -8.88 9.76 -19.02
N ASP A 83 -9.59 10.14 -17.96
CA ASP A 83 -9.73 9.37 -16.70
C ASP A 83 -8.44 9.13 -15.90
N ALA A 84 -7.31 9.75 -16.26
CA ALA A 84 -6.10 9.68 -15.46
C ALA A 84 -6.32 10.31 -14.06
N PRO A 85 -5.88 9.64 -12.98
CA PRO A 85 -5.92 10.25 -11.65
C PRO A 85 -5.11 11.55 -11.60
N LEU A 86 -5.62 12.58 -10.91
CA LEU A 86 -4.92 13.88 -10.82
C LEU A 86 -3.57 13.81 -10.06
N CYS A 87 -3.33 12.73 -9.31
CA CYS A 87 -2.07 12.46 -8.65
C CYS A 87 -1.02 11.86 -9.60
N ARG A 88 -1.38 11.49 -10.83
CA ARG A 88 -0.56 10.69 -11.72
C ARG A 88 0.47 11.52 -12.48
N TRP A 89 1.71 11.08 -12.37
CA TRP A 89 2.87 11.56 -13.08
C TRP A 89 3.43 10.45 -13.95
N ILE A 90 3.87 10.80 -15.15
CA ILE A 90 4.42 9.85 -16.11
C ILE A 90 5.77 10.30 -16.63
N THR A 91 6.55 9.31 -17.04
CA THR A 91 7.72 9.41 -17.91
C THR A 91 7.62 8.31 -18.97
N ASP A 92 8.59 8.20 -19.87
CA ASP A 92 8.61 7.12 -20.87
C ASP A 92 8.55 5.71 -20.27
N ASN A 93 9.04 5.53 -19.03
CA ASN A 93 9.24 4.20 -18.43
C ASN A 93 8.57 4.02 -17.06
N LEU A 94 7.87 5.02 -16.53
CA LEU A 94 7.36 5.00 -15.16
C LEU A 94 6.06 5.78 -15.04
N THR A 95 5.10 5.17 -14.34
CA THR A 95 3.92 5.82 -13.79
C THR A 95 4.12 5.98 -12.28
N LEU A 96 3.89 7.18 -11.76
CA LEU A 96 4.09 7.55 -10.37
C LEU A 96 2.87 8.34 -9.88
N ASP A 97 2.16 7.81 -8.90
CA ASP A 97 1.00 8.46 -8.29
C ASP A 97 1.43 9.12 -6.96
N ILE A 98 1.42 10.46 -6.92
CA ILE A 98 1.83 11.26 -5.74
C ILE A 98 0.60 11.90 -5.11
N MET A 99 0.28 11.47 -3.90
CA MET A 99 -0.89 11.95 -3.16
C MET A 99 -0.46 12.87 -2.01
N PRO A 100 -0.95 14.12 -1.96
CA PRO A 100 -0.71 14.99 -0.81
C PRO A 100 -1.51 14.49 0.41
N THR A 101 -1.00 14.78 1.60
CA THR A 101 -1.72 14.51 2.86
C THR A 101 -3.03 15.30 2.99
N GLU A 102 -3.15 16.46 2.32
CA GLU A 102 -4.35 17.30 2.35
C GLU A 102 -5.27 17.02 1.16
N ALA A 103 -6.44 16.45 1.42
CA ALA A 103 -7.36 15.96 0.39
C ALA A 103 -7.89 17.07 -0.54
N ASP A 104 -8.10 18.29 -0.03
CA ASP A 104 -8.61 19.44 -0.78
C ASP A 104 -7.68 19.92 -1.92
N ILE A 105 -6.43 19.45 -1.93
CA ILE A 105 -5.46 19.79 -2.98
C ILE A 105 -5.84 19.11 -4.29
N LEU A 106 -6.16 17.81 -4.27
CA LEU A 106 -6.53 17.01 -5.44
C LEU A 106 -8.01 16.68 -5.51
N GLY A 107 -8.79 17.01 -4.48
CA GLY A 107 -10.22 16.70 -4.39
C GLY A 107 -10.52 15.26 -3.97
N PHE A 108 -9.50 14.51 -3.58
CA PHE A 108 -9.58 13.17 -2.98
C PHE A 108 -8.38 12.97 -2.06
N GLY A 109 -8.48 12.03 -1.12
CA GLY A 109 -7.41 11.72 -0.19
C GLY A 109 -7.78 10.58 0.73
N ASN A 110 -6.95 10.38 1.74
CA ASN A 110 -7.14 9.38 2.77
C ASN A 110 -6.81 10.02 4.12
N GLN A 111 -7.75 9.95 5.07
CA GLN A 111 -7.60 10.55 6.39
C GLN A 111 -6.37 10.06 7.16
N TRP A 112 -5.84 8.88 6.80
CA TRP A 112 -4.69 8.27 7.45
C TRP A 112 -3.34 8.69 6.84
N TYR A 113 -3.29 9.44 5.75
CA TYR A 113 -2.01 9.78 5.10
C TYR A 113 -1.05 10.55 6.00
N THR A 114 -1.53 11.52 6.79
CA THR A 114 -0.66 12.24 7.73
C THR A 114 -0.05 11.28 8.76
N ALA A 115 -0.89 10.47 9.41
CA ALA A 115 -0.42 9.52 10.43
C ALA A 115 0.46 8.40 9.84
N ALA A 116 0.18 7.97 8.60
CA ALA A 116 1.00 7.02 7.86
C ALA A 116 2.39 7.59 7.53
N MET A 117 2.49 8.90 7.23
CA MET A 117 3.79 9.56 7.05
C MET A 117 4.57 9.70 8.35
N ASP A 118 3.90 10.03 9.45
CA ASP A 118 4.53 10.19 10.76
C ASP A 118 5.09 8.86 11.29
N ASN A 119 4.40 7.75 10.97
CA ASN A 119 4.77 6.39 11.37
C ASN A 119 5.47 5.59 10.26
N ALA A 120 5.96 6.25 9.20
CA ALA A 120 6.64 5.59 8.10
C ALA A 120 8.02 5.06 8.52
N GLU A 121 8.35 3.85 8.07
CA GLU A 121 9.56 3.13 8.39
C GLU A 121 10.61 3.24 7.28
N ALA A 122 11.89 3.23 7.65
CA ALA A 122 12.97 3.18 6.70
C ALA A 122 13.21 1.74 6.22
N ILE A 123 13.19 1.51 4.92
CA ILE A 123 13.41 0.21 4.29
C ILE A 123 14.59 0.29 3.32
N SER A 124 15.51 -0.67 3.42
CA SER A 124 16.62 -0.82 2.47
C SER A 124 16.15 -1.60 1.24
N LEU A 125 16.22 -0.96 0.06
CA LEU A 125 15.99 -1.61 -1.23
C LEU A 125 17.27 -2.27 -1.76
N SER A 126 18.43 -1.73 -1.39
CA SER A 126 19.76 -2.29 -1.63
C SER A 126 20.76 -1.71 -0.62
N ASP A 127 22.00 -2.19 -0.62
CA ASP A 127 23.07 -1.74 0.28
C ASP A 127 23.31 -0.21 0.29
N LYS A 128 22.87 0.50 -0.75
CA LYS A 128 23.08 1.95 -0.92
C LYS A 128 21.79 2.76 -1.03
N VAL A 129 20.63 2.11 -1.08
CA VAL A 129 19.36 2.77 -1.34
C VAL A 129 18.38 2.41 -0.23
N SER A 130 17.99 3.43 0.52
CA SER A 130 16.92 3.36 1.51
C SER A 130 15.80 4.31 1.14
N ILE A 131 14.57 3.92 1.44
CA ILE A 131 13.37 4.73 1.26
C ILE A 131 12.58 4.78 2.57
N ARG A 132 11.65 5.73 2.69
CA ARG A 132 10.59 5.66 3.70
C ARG A 132 9.36 4.99 3.10
N MET A 133 8.73 4.09 3.83
CA MET A 133 7.56 3.36 3.39
C MET A 133 6.54 3.29 4.52
N VAL A 134 5.26 3.22 4.15
CA VAL A 134 4.20 3.00 5.14
C VAL A 134 4.46 1.69 5.91
N SER A 135 4.24 1.72 7.23
CA SER A 135 4.28 0.52 8.07
C SER A 135 3.09 -0.39 7.80
N ALA A 136 3.17 -1.66 8.19
CA ALA A 136 2.13 -2.64 7.86
C ALA A 136 0.72 -2.26 8.39
N PRO A 137 0.54 -1.74 9.63
CA PRO A 137 -0.78 -1.31 10.11
C PRO A 137 -1.37 -0.17 9.27
N TYR A 138 -0.57 0.83 8.91
CA TYR A 138 -1.03 1.95 8.09
C TYR A 138 -1.24 1.54 6.61
N PHE A 139 -0.53 0.54 6.12
CA PHE A 139 -0.80 -0.07 4.82
C PHE A 139 -2.21 -0.69 4.79
N LEU A 140 -2.57 -1.47 5.80
CA LEU A 140 -3.89 -2.10 5.88
C LEU A 140 -5.01 -1.05 5.84
N ILE A 141 -4.93 -0.02 6.69
CA ILE A 141 -6.01 0.97 6.75
C ILE A 141 -6.10 1.80 5.48
N THR A 142 -4.96 2.15 4.85
CA THR A 142 -4.98 2.91 3.61
C THR A 142 -5.54 2.10 2.45
N LYS A 143 -5.29 0.79 2.40
CA LYS A 143 -5.90 -0.14 1.44
C LYS A 143 -7.40 -0.34 1.68
N LEU A 144 -7.84 -0.41 2.94
CA LEU A 144 -9.26 -0.52 3.28
C LEU A 144 -10.06 0.73 2.86
N GLU A 145 -9.51 1.93 3.05
CA GLU A 145 -10.11 3.18 2.56
C GLU A 145 -10.14 3.24 1.02
N ALA A 146 -9.07 2.77 0.35
CA ALA A 146 -9.05 2.66 -1.10
C ALA A 146 -10.15 1.70 -1.60
N PHE A 147 -10.30 0.54 -0.94
CA PHE A 147 -11.37 -0.41 -1.24
C PHE A 147 -12.77 0.19 -1.07
N ASP A 148 -13.02 0.98 -0.02
CA ASP A 148 -14.33 1.64 0.15
C ASP A 148 -14.62 2.64 -0.97
N GLY A 149 -13.58 3.33 -1.45
CA GLY A 149 -13.70 4.33 -2.52
C GLY A 149 -13.85 3.76 -3.93
N ARG A 150 -13.17 2.64 -4.24
CA ARG A 150 -13.11 2.11 -5.62
C ARG A 150 -13.40 0.62 -5.78
N GLY A 151 -13.50 -0.13 -4.69
CA GLY A 151 -13.69 -1.58 -4.69
C GLY A 151 -15.10 -2.04 -5.03
N ASN A 152 -16.12 -1.16 -4.88
CA ASN A 152 -17.52 -1.45 -5.22
C ASN A 152 -18.09 -2.72 -4.57
N GLY A 153 -17.54 -3.15 -3.43
CA GLY A 153 -17.93 -4.39 -2.75
C GLY A 153 -17.43 -5.68 -3.42
N ASP A 154 -16.61 -5.59 -4.47
CA ASP A 154 -16.03 -6.77 -5.14
C ASP A 154 -14.74 -7.19 -4.46
N TYR A 155 -14.85 -8.07 -3.46
CA TYR A 155 -13.67 -8.57 -2.75
C TYR A 155 -12.76 -9.44 -3.61
N LEU A 156 -13.29 -10.10 -4.64
CA LEU A 156 -12.53 -11.08 -5.43
C LEU A 156 -11.66 -10.39 -6.48
N LEU A 157 -12.16 -9.35 -7.13
CA LEU A 157 -11.42 -8.62 -8.18
C LEU A 157 -10.70 -7.38 -7.65
N SER A 158 -10.83 -7.05 -6.36
CA SER A 158 -10.14 -5.91 -5.78
C SER A 158 -8.65 -6.20 -5.54
N HIS A 159 -7.80 -5.44 -6.24
CA HIS A 159 -6.37 -5.42 -5.96
C HIS A 159 -6.04 -4.94 -4.54
N ASP A 160 -6.89 -4.10 -3.93
CA ASP A 160 -6.66 -3.65 -2.55
C ASP A 160 -6.88 -4.79 -1.54
N ILE A 161 -7.87 -5.65 -1.79
CA ILE A 161 -8.08 -6.85 -0.99
C ILE A 161 -6.97 -7.87 -1.25
N GLU A 162 -6.58 -8.11 -2.51
CA GLU A 162 -5.46 -8.99 -2.85
C GLU A 162 -4.16 -8.58 -2.13
N ASP A 163 -3.86 -7.28 -2.11
CA ASP A 163 -2.70 -6.70 -1.42
C ASP A 163 -2.80 -6.87 0.11
N ILE A 164 -3.99 -6.65 0.70
CA ILE A 164 -4.24 -6.90 2.14
C ILE A 164 -4.01 -8.38 2.47
N ILE A 165 -4.59 -9.30 1.70
CA ILE A 165 -4.46 -10.74 1.93
C ILE A 165 -2.99 -11.18 1.82
N SER A 166 -2.25 -10.66 0.85
CA SER A 166 -0.82 -10.93 0.68
C SER A 166 0.01 -10.54 1.91
N VAL A 167 -0.26 -9.37 2.51
CA VAL A 167 0.44 -8.91 3.73
C VAL A 167 -0.01 -9.70 4.95
N VAL A 168 -1.30 -9.97 5.11
CA VAL A 168 -1.86 -10.76 6.22
C VAL A 168 -1.30 -12.19 6.23
N ASP A 169 -1.17 -12.79 5.06
CA ASP A 169 -0.54 -14.10 4.89
C ASP A 169 0.97 -14.06 5.17
N GLY A 170 1.64 -13.06 4.57
CA GLY A 170 3.09 -12.99 4.47
C GLY A 170 3.80 -12.34 5.66
N ARG A 171 3.09 -11.77 6.63
CA ARG A 171 3.69 -11.07 7.79
C ARG A 171 3.19 -11.64 9.12
N PRO A 172 3.87 -12.67 9.69
CA PRO A 172 3.49 -13.26 10.98
C PRO A 172 3.35 -12.26 12.14
N GLU A 173 4.13 -11.18 12.10
CA GLU A 173 4.18 -10.16 13.15
C GLU A 173 2.97 -9.19 13.13
N LEU A 174 2.17 -9.21 12.05
CA LEU A 174 1.19 -8.17 11.74
C LEU A 174 0.17 -7.90 12.86
N ALA A 175 -0.38 -8.95 13.47
CA ALA A 175 -1.36 -8.77 14.54
C ALA A 175 -0.75 -8.08 15.77
N GLU A 176 0.52 -8.35 16.08
CA GLU A 176 1.23 -7.68 17.17
C GLU A 176 1.54 -6.23 16.83
N GLU A 177 1.96 -5.95 15.60
CA GLU A 177 2.24 -4.58 15.15
C GLU A 177 0.99 -3.71 15.16
N VAL A 178 -0.15 -4.25 14.74
CA VAL A 178 -1.44 -3.57 14.90
C VAL A 178 -1.67 -3.28 16.39
N ARG A 179 -1.54 -4.28 17.28
CA ARG A 179 -1.77 -4.11 18.73
C ARG A 179 -0.91 -3.03 19.36
N LEU A 180 0.32 -2.85 18.87
CA LEU A 180 1.28 -1.86 19.36
C LEU A 180 1.13 -0.48 18.71
N SER A 181 0.22 -0.33 17.74
CA SER A 181 -0.04 0.93 17.05
C SER A 181 -0.90 1.87 17.90
N GLU A 182 -1.13 3.09 17.41
CA GLU A 182 -2.00 4.06 18.06
C GLU A 182 -3.42 3.49 18.26
N SER A 183 -4.02 3.74 19.43
CA SER A 183 -5.30 3.13 19.81
C SER A 183 -6.42 3.39 18.79
N ALA A 184 -6.46 4.60 18.22
CA ALA A 184 -7.44 4.93 17.19
C ALA A 184 -7.30 4.05 15.92
N LEU A 185 -6.07 3.70 15.53
CA LEU A 185 -5.82 2.81 14.41
C LEU A 185 -6.18 1.36 14.75
N VAL A 186 -5.83 0.90 15.97
CA VAL A 186 -6.20 -0.43 16.49
C VAL A 186 -7.72 -0.61 16.43
N ASP A 187 -8.45 0.34 17.03
CA ASP A 187 -9.91 0.29 17.14
C ASP A 187 -10.56 0.20 15.75
N VAL A 188 -10.13 1.07 14.83
CA VAL A 188 -10.69 1.10 13.48
C VAL A 188 -10.36 -0.17 12.70
N LEU A 189 -9.09 -0.63 12.70
CA LEU A 189 -8.72 -1.86 12.00
C LEU A 189 -9.50 -3.06 12.54
N ALA A 190 -9.63 -3.18 13.85
CA ALA A 190 -10.34 -4.27 14.47
C ALA A 190 -11.84 -4.28 14.13
N ILE A 191 -12.50 -3.10 14.15
CA ILE A 191 -13.90 -2.97 13.69
C ILE A 191 -14.03 -3.35 12.21
N ARG A 192 -13.14 -2.84 11.35
CA ARG A 192 -13.19 -3.09 9.90
C ARG A 192 -12.98 -4.57 9.59
N PHE A 193 -12.02 -5.23 10.22
CA PHE A 193 -11.80 -6.66 10.04
C PHE A 193 -12.91 -7.51 10.66
N HIS A 194 -13.52 -7.07 11.77
CA HIS A 194 -14.71 -7.72 12.32
C HIS A 194 -15.87 -7.71 11.30
N MET A 195 -16.11 -6.57 10.65
CA MET A 195 -17.12 -6.46 9.60
C MET A 195 -16.81 -7.37 8.41
N LEU A 196 -15.56 -7.40 7.94
CA LEU A 196 -15.14 -8.28 6.84
C LEU A 196 -15.33 -9.76 7.19
N LEU A 197 -14.97 -10.19 8.41
CA LEU A 197 -15.21 -11.56 8.86
C LEU A 197 -16.70 -11.93 8.98
N GLY A 198 -17.56 -10.93 9.16
CA GLY A 198 -19.02 -11.11 9.18
C GLY A 198 -19.63 -11.20 7.78
N ASP A 199 -18.88 -10.89 6.73
CA ASP A 199 -19.34 -10.93 5.34
C ASP A 199 -18.89 -12.21 4.64
N GLN A 200 -19.85 -13.08 4.29
CA GLN A 200 -19.55 -14.35 3.64
C GLN A 200 -18.84 -14.16 2.29
N ALA A 201 -19.17 -13.09 1.55
CA ALA A 201 -18.53 -12.84 0.26
C ALA A 201 -17.03 -12.54 0.42
N PHE A 202 -16.64 -11.84 1.49
CA PHE A 202 -15.24 -11.62 1.81
C PHE A 202 -14.55 -12.92 2.20
N VAL A 203 -15.15 -13.68 3.13
CA VAL A 203 -14.58 -14.95 3.63
C VAL A 203 -14.35 -15.92 2.47
N ASP A 204 -15.30 -16.04 1.54
CA ASP A 204 -15.18 -16.89 0.37
C ASP A 204 -14.07 -16.39 -0.59
N ALA A 205 -13.94 -15.07 -0.76
CA ALA A 205 -12.95 -14.46 -1.63
C ALA A 205 -11.51 -14.66 -1.16
N VAL A 206 -11.24 -14.85 0.14
CA VAL A 206 -9.87 -15.05 0.67
C VAL A 206 -9.14 -16.18 -0.04
N SER A 207 -9.82 -17.31 -0.27
CA SER A 207 -9.22 -18.46 -0.97
C SER A 207 -8.90 -18.16 -2.44
N GLY A 208 -9.66 -17.27 -3.07
CA GLY A 208 -9.48 -16.84 -4.45
C GLY A 208 -8.25 -15.98 -4.69
N HIS A 209 -7.73 -15.35 -3.63
CA HIS A 209 -6.46 -14.59 -3.66
C HIS A 209 -5.22 -15.44 -3.45
N MET A 210 -5.39 -16.75 -3.21
CA MET A 210 -4.29 -17.69 -2.99
C MET A 210 -4.10 -18.59 -4.22
N PRO A 211 -2.85 -18.98 -4.55
CA PRO A 211 -2.60 -20.00 -5.57
C PRO A 211 -3.39 -21.30 -5.26
N THR A 212 -3.83 -21.99 -6.31
CA THR A 212 -4.76 -23.12 -6.20
C THR A 212 -4.13 -24.43 -5.73
N ASP A 213 -2.82 -24.48 -5.53
CA ASP A 213 -2.14 -25.66 -5.01
C ASP A 213 -2.41 -25.84 -3.50
N ASP A 214 -2.40 -27.11 -3.06
CA ASP A 214 -2.75 -27.50 -1.68
C ASP A 214 -1.91 -26.76 -0.62
N ILE A 215 -0.65 -26.44 -0.91
CA ILE A 215 0.24 -25.75 0.04
C ILE A 215 -0.27 -24.34 0.29
N ASN A 216 -0.55 -23.58 -0.77
CA ASN A 216 -1.07 -22.22 -0.63
C ASN A 216 -2.50 -22.18 -0.11
N GLN A 217 -3.36 -23.12 -0.51
CA GLN A 217 -4.72 -23.21 0.02
C GLN A 217 -4.76 -23.51 1.52
N SER A 218 -3.78 -24.28 2.05
CA SER A 218 -3.67 -24.50 3.50
C SER A 218 -3.39 -23.22 4.31
N ARG A 219 -2.92 -22.14 3.67
CA ARG A 219 -2.64 -20.86 4.31
C ARG A 219 -3.89 -20.00 4.55
N VAL A 220 -5.02 -20.32 3.92
CA VAL A 220 -6.30 -19.60 4.09
C VAL A 220 -6.74 -19.57 5.55
N GLU A 221 -6.60 -20.68 6.27
CA GLU A 221 -6.94 -20.74 7.70
C GLU A 221 -6.05 -19.80 8.53
N ARG A 222 -4.76 -19.70 8.19
CA ARG A 222 -3.83 -18.77 8.84
C ARG A 222 -4.24 -17.32 8.58
N ILE A 223 -4.58 -16.96 7.34
CA ILE A 223 -5.04 -15.61 6.99
C ILE A 223 -6.26 -15.22 7.83
N LEU A 224 -7.30 -16.06 7.83
CA LEU A 224 -8.51 -15.83 8.62
C LEU A 224 -8.22 -15.76 10.12
N SER A 225 -7.30 -16.59 10.62
CA SER A 225 -6.87 -16.54 12.02
C SER A 225 -6.14 -15.24 12.36
N THR A 226 -5.29 -14.72 11.48
CA THR A 226 -4.61 -13.42 11.67
C THR A 226 -5.62 -12.28 11.69
N ILE A 227 -6.56 -12.27 10.73
CA ILE A 227 -7.64 -11.26 10.66
C ILE A 227 -8.47 -11.30 11.95
N LYS A 228 -8.81 -12.50 12.43
CA LYS A 228 -9.54 -12.67 13.70
C LYS A 228 -8.71 -12.21 14.92
N GLY A 229 -7.40 -12.40 14.87
CA GLY A 229 -6.48 -11.89 15.89
C GLY A 229 -6.48 -10.37 15.97
N ILE A 230 -6.57 -9.68 14.83
CA ILE A 230 -6.70 -8.22 14.76
C ILE A 230 -8.10 -7.78 15.20
N SER A 231 -9.16 -8.46 14.75
CA SER A 231 -10.55 -8.08 15.06
C SER A 231 -10.90 -8.15 16.55
N ASN A 232 -10.15 -8.95 17.33
CA ASN A 232 -10.40 -9.17 18.76
C ASN A 232 -9.56 -8.24 19.68
N GLN A 233 -8.93 -7.20 19.14
CA GLN A 233 -8.08 -6.28 19.91
C GLN A 233 -8.85 -5.13 20.58
N VAL A 234 -10.17 -5.07 20.38
CA VAL A 234 -11.10 -4.11 21.01
C VAL A 234 -11.96 -4.78 22.07
#